data_AF-A0A4P7JEY2-F1
#
_entry.id   AF-A0A4P7JEY2-F1
#
_cell.length_a   1.000
_cell.length_b   1.000
_cell.length_c   1.000
_cell.angle_alpha   90.00
_cell.angle_beta   90.00
_cell.angle_gamma   90.00
#
_symmetry.space_group_name_H-M   'P 1'
#
loop_
_entity.id
_entity.type
_entity.pdbx_description
1 polymer ?
#
loop_
_entity_poly.entity_id
_entity_poly.type
_entity_poly.pdbx_seq_one_letter_code
_entity_poly.pdbx_strand_id
1 'polypeptide(L)' 'MAAYDRLPAELRLWVAEATLPWSPRSTLRAWRQALKSCGGDTARAKQVLTRVEQRQIAKDARKTWGYDHPAAQRV' A
#
# COMPACT_ATOMS: atom_id res chain seq x y z
N MET A 1 15.12 -3.65 -11.07
CA MET A 1 15.20 -4.68 -10.01
C MET A 1 15.83 -4.17 -8.71
N ALA A 2 17.04 -3.59 -8.70
CA ALA A 2 17.77 -3.23 -7.48
C ALA A 2 17.05 -2.34 -6.43
N ALA A 3 16.01 -1.60 -6.81
CA ALA A 3 15.23 -0.80 -5.85
C ALA A 3 14.37 -1.67 -4.91
N TYR A 4 13.95 -2.86 -5.35
CA TYR A 4 13.18 -3.79 -4.53
C TYR A 4 14.06 -4.53 -3.51
N ASP A 5 15.29 -4.86 -3.91
CA ASP A 5 16.26 -5.54 -3.03
C ASP A 5 16.78 -4.64 -1.90
N ARG A 6 16.70 -3.32 -2.08
CA ARG A 6 17.06 -2.32 -1.06
C ARG A 6 15.93 -2.01 -0.08
N LEU A 7 14.77 -2.66 -0.22
CA LEU A 7 13.66 -2.47 0.71
C LEU A 7 13.91 -3.23 2.02
N PRO A 8 13.48 -2.69 3.17
CA PRO A 8 13.46 -3.42 4.44
C PRO A 8 12.71 -4.75 4.30
N ALA A 9 13.16 -5.78 4.99
CA ALA A 9 12.56 -7.13 4.91
C ALA A 9 11.05 -7.11 5.20
N GLU A 10 10.61 -6.36 6.20
CA GLU A 10 9.20 -6.25 6.57
C GLU A 10 8.36 -5.58 5.49
N LEU A 11 8.93 -4.60 4.79
CA LEU A 11 8.29 -3.92 3.67
C LEU A 11 8.23 -4.85 2.45
N ARG A 12 9.28 -5.64 2.20
CA ARG A 12 9.26 -6.65 1.13
C ARG A 12 8.17 -7.70 1.35
N LEU A 13 8.00 -8.17 2.58
CA LEU A 13 6.93 -9.10 2.94
C LEU A 13 5.56 -8.49 2.64
N TRP A 14 5.35 -7.24 3.08
CA TRP A 14 4.10 -6.55 2.78
C TRP A 14 3.86 -6.37 1.28
N VAL A 15 4.88 -6.01 0.49
CA VAL A 15 4.73 -5.86 -0.97
C VAL A 15 4.47 -7.21 -1.65
N ALA A 16 5.01 -8.32 -1.13
CA ALA A 16 4.72 -9.65 -1.65
C ALA A 16 3.27 -10.10 -1.40
N GLU A 17 2.64 -9.61 -0.32
CA GLU A 17 1.23 -9.87 0.02
C GLU A 17 0.26 -8.84 -0.61
N ALA A 18 0.79 -7.69 -1.05
CA ALA A 18 0.00 -6.60 -1.62
C ALA A 18 -0.68 -7.02 -2.93
N THR A 19 -1.91 -6.55 -3.14
CA THR A 19 -2.70 -6.90 -4.33
C THR A 19 -2.32 -6.06 -5.54
N LEU A 20 -1.88 -4.81 -5.32
CA LEU A 20 -1.49 -3.92 -6.41
C LEU A 20 0.00 -4.08 -6.80
N PRO A 21 0.36 -3.90 -8.08
CA PRO A 21 1.76 -3.82 -8.51
C PRO A 21 2.37 -2.48 -8.09
N TRP A 22 2.76 -2.37 -6.84
CA TRP A 22 3.35 -1.16 -6.27
C TRP A 22 4.76 -0.87 -6.80
N SER A 23 5.06 0.41 -7.04
CA SER A 23 6.43 0.84 -7.33
C SER A 23 7.28 0.88 -6.04
N PRO A 24 8.49 0.29 -6.02
CA PRO A 24 9.34 0.24 -4.82
C PRO A 24 9.60 1.61 -4.18
N ARG A 25 9.70 2.67 -5.00
CA ARG A 25 10.02 4.03 -4.54
C ARG A 25 8.83 4.67 -3.82
N SER A 26 7.62 4.52 -4.36
CA SER A 26 6.42 5.08 -3.74
C SER A 26 6.06 4.33 -2.46
N THR A 27 6.16 3.00 -2.46
CA THR A 27 5.91 2.20 -1.26
C THR A 27 6.91 2.52 -0.15
N LEU A 28 8.20 2.65 -0.47
CA LEU A 28 9.21 3.01 0.54
C LEU A 28 8.94 4.39 1.15
N ARG A 29 8.49 5.36 0.35
CA ARG A 29 8.13 6.69 0.83
C ARG A 29 6.92 6.63 1.77
N ALA A 30 5.87 5.90 1.40
CA ALA A 30 4.69 5.71 2.22
C ALA A 30 5.00 4.95 3.53
N TRP A 31 5.81 3.90 3.45
CA TRP A 31 6.30 3.12 4.59
C TRP A 31 7.06 3.97 5.61
N ARG A 32 8.01 4.79 5.14
CA ARG A 32 8.78 5.68 6.02
C ARG A 32 7.90 6.69 6.75
N GLN A 33 6.92 7.25 6.03
CA GLN A 33 5.96 8.18 6.64
C GLN A 33 5.06 7.48 7.66
N ALA A 34 4.59 6.27 7.36
CA ALA A 34 3.79 5.45 8.26
C ALA A 34 4.58 5.08 9.52
N LEU A 35 5.81 4.56 9.36
CA LEU A 35 6.70 4.25 10.48
C LEU A 35 6.95 5.46 11.38
N LYS A 36 7.24 6.63 10.80
CA LYS A 36 7.43 7.87 11.57
C LYS A 36 6.19 8.23 12.38
N SER A 37 5.00 8.05 11.79
CA SER A 37 3.72 8.35 12.44
C SER A 37 3.35 7.31 13.51
N CYS A 38 3.81 6.07 13.35
CA CYS A 38 3.55 4.96 14.25
C CYS A 38 4.64 4.78 15.33
N GLY A 39 5.61 5.70 15.43
CA GLY A 39 6.69 5.61 16.42
C GLY A 39 7.67 4.46 16.18
N GLY A 40 7.83 4.01 14.93
CA GLY A 40 8.67 2.88 14.58
C GLY A 40 7.98 1.52 14.66
N ASP A 41 6.69 1.47 15.01
CA ASP A 41 5.91 0.23 14.99
C ASP A 41 5.61 -0.22 13.55
N THR A 42 6.22 -1.34 13.17
CA THR A 42 6.18 -1.88 11.81
C THR A 42 4.84 -2.54 11.51
N ALA A 43 4.17 -3.13 12.49
CA ALA A 43 2.84 -3.70 12.33
C ALA A 43 1.79 -2.62 12.07
N ARG A 44 1.83 -1.52 12.82
CA ARG A 44 0.96 -0.36 12.57
C ARG A 44 1.25 0.30 11.23
N ALA A 45 2.54 0.42 10.86
CA ALA A 45 2.90 0.95 9.55
C ALA A 45 2.36 0.10 8.39
N LYS A 46 2.36 -1.24 8.52
CA LYS A 46 1.74 -2.16 7.54
C LYS A 46 0.24 -1.92 7.43
N GLN A 47 -0.46 -1.76 8.55
CA GLN A 47 -1.90 -1.46 8.53
C GLN A 47 -2.21 -0.13 7.83
N VAL A 48 -1.38 0.90 8.04
CA VAL A 48 -1.51 2.17 7.33
C VAL A 48 -1.33 1.97 5.82
N LEU A 49 -0.29 1.23 5.40
CA LEU A 49 -0.07 0.92 3.99
C LEU A 49 -1.25 0.14 3.36
N THR A 50 -1.77 -0.88 4.04
CA THR A 50 -2.94 -1.65 3.57
C THR A 50 -4.16 -0.74 3.40
N ARG A 51 -4.40 0.23 4.30
CA ARG A 51 -5.48 1.21 4.11
C ARG A 51 -5.27 2.10 2.89
N VAL A 52 -4.03 2.51 2.62
CA VAL A 52 -3.70 3.28 1.41
C VAL A 52 -3.96 2.44 0.16
N GLU A 53 -3.60 1.15 0.18
CA GLU A 53 -3.90 0.22 -0.91
C GLU A 53 -5.39 0.09 -1.17
N GLN A 54 -6.20 -0.16 -0.14
CA GLN A 54 -7.64 -0.28 -0.31
C GLN A 54 -8.27 0.98 -0.91
N ARG A 55 -7.78 2.17 -0.52
CA ARG A 55 -8.21 3.45 -1.12
C ARG A 55 -7.81 3.56 -2.59
N GLN A 56 -6.61 3.12 -2.95
CA GLN A 56 -6.14 3.11 -4.34
C GLN A 56 -6.95 2.12 -5.18
N ILE A 57 -7.23 0.92 -4.67
CA ILE A 57 -8.11 -0.07 -5.32
C ILE A 57 -9.51 0.52 -5.50
N ALA A 58 -10.10 1.14 -4.47
CA ALA A 58 -11.44 1.75 -4.59
C ALA A 58 -11.46 2.87 -5.64
N LYS A 59 -10.41 3.71 -5.69
CA LYS A 59 -10.29 4.78 -6.68
C LYS A 59 -10.10 4.24 -8.09
N ASP A 60 -9.29 3.21 -8.26
CA ASP A 60 -9.04 2.58 -9.55
C ASP A 60 -10.28 1.81 -10.03
N ALA A 61 -10.93 1.05 -9.15
CA ALA A 61 -12.20 0.40 -9.42
C ALA A 61 -13.28 1.40 -9.87
N ARG A 62 -13.37 2.57 -9.21
CA ARG A 62 -14.26 3.67 -9.65
C ARG A 62 -13.93 4.19 -11.04
N LYS A 63 -12.63 4.31 -11.37
CA LYS A 63 -12.18 4.80 -12.68
C LYS A 63 -12.43 3.79 -13.79
N THR A 64 -12.21 2.51 -13.52
CA THR A 64 -12.27 1.42 -14.49
C THR A 64 -13.70 0.91 -14.69
N TRP A 65 -14.49 0.82 -13.63
CA TRP A 65 -15.82 0.20 -13.64
C TRP A 65 -16.96 1.13 -13.15
N GLY A 66 -16.69 2.39 -12.80
CA GLY A 66 -17.72 3.27 -12.25
C GLY A 66 -18.19 2.85 -10.85
N TYR A 67 -19.47 3.07 -10.54
CA TYR A 67 -20.06 2.68 -9.24
C TYR A 67 -20.50 1.22 -9.17
N ASP A 68 -20.42 0.48 -10.29
CA ASP A 68 -20.89 -0.90 -10.40
C ASP A 68 -19.99 -1.93 -9.72
N HIS A 69 -18.75 -1.57 -9.38
CA HIS A 69 -17.85 -2.48 -8.67
C HIS A 69 -18.07 -2.41 -7.14
N PRO A 70 -18.17 -3.55 -6.41
CA PRO A 70 -18.42 -3.55 -4.96
C PRO A 70 -17.33 -2.84 -4.15
N ALA A 71 -16.08 -2.80 -4.64
CA ALA A 71 -15.02 -2.01 -4.01
C ALA A 71 -15.15 -0.49 -4.22
N ALA A 72 -15.91 -0.05 -5.22
CA ALA A 72 -16.18 1.37 -5.49
C ALA A 72 -17.29 1.94 -4.58
N GLN A 73 -18.19 1.09 -4.10
CA GLN A 73 -19.37 1.47 -3.30
C GLN A 73 -19.06 1.76 -1.82
N ARG A 74 -17.86 1.39 -1.35
CA ARG A 74 -17.54 1.28 0.08
C ARG A 74 -16.60 2.38 0.63
N VAL A 75 -16.65 3.60 0.08
CA VAL A 75 -15.86 4.75 0.61
C VAL A 75 -16.72 5.63 1.50
#